data_AF-A0A3D2J3L7-F1
#
_entry.id   AF-A0A3D2J3L7-F1
#
_cell.length_a   1.000
_cell.length_b   1.000
_cell.length_c   1.000
_cell.angle_alpha   90.00
_cell.angle_beta   90.00
_cell.angle_gamma   90.00
#
_symmetry.space_group_name_H-M   'P 1'
#
loop_
_entity.id
_entity.type
_entity.pdbx_description
1 polymer ?
#
loop_
_entity_poly.entity_id
_entity_poly.type
_entity_poly.pdbx_seq_one_letter_code
_entity_poly.pdbx_strand_id
1 'polypeptide(L)'
;YVHTSVNAVDVEGSRPRVILSVCLTGYGSATKLAELIEERLPELRQQGVETLCMDINLSSKTEADIQRLVGDRQIVAIVGTINPRLENYPFLSLTEVLFGDGISRLRTLLGNTLIDPMLLQRASIQTVPTTPTFSQRSDLLREISYTLSQRMLFLNPMRALPLIESMIELIEVEVGETFELEVLAGFVLHIACILEYGHQQPAILVNETVRQRIEQQFPRELSICRHALQVLSSQVARPLPDEEAYNIVGILRQVDIFFGQE
;
A
#
# COMPACT_ATOMS: atom_id res chain seq x y z
N TYR A 1 -8.82 -8.00 7.15
CA TYR A 1 -8.67 -9.44 6.82
C TYR A 1 -7.18 -9.78 6.87
N VAL A 2 -6.77 -10.97 7.32
CA VAL A 2 -5.36 -11.40 7.28
C VAL A 2 -5.22 -12.46 6.20
N HIS A 3 -4.38 -12.19 5.20
CA HIS A 3 -4.03 -13.19 4.19
C HIS A 3 -2.54 -13.53 4.34
N THR A 4 -2.25 -14.81 4.58
CA THR A 4 -0.90 -15.38 4.67
C THR A 4 -0.42 -15.72 3.25
N SER A 5 0.72 -15.20 2.81
CA SER A 5 1.29 -15.55 1.51
C SER A 5 2.06 -16.88 1.54
N VAL A 6 2.73 -17.24 2.64
CA VAL A 6 3.49 -18.50 2.79
C VAL A 6 3.69 -18.88 4.27
N ASN A 7 3.51 -20.16 4.64
CA ASN A 7 3.80 -20.67 5.99
C ASN A 7 5.32 -20.69 6.29
N ALA A 8 5.72 -20.15 7.44
CA ALA A 8 7.09 -20.22 7.95
C ALA A 8 7.45 -21.64 8.47
N VAL A 9 8.74 -21.98 8.45
CA VAL A 9 9.30 -23.19 9.09
C VAL A 9 9.80 -22.80 10.47
N ASP A 10 9.40 -23.52 11.51
CA ASP A 10 9.85 -23.26 12.89
C ASP A 10 11.37 -23.46 13.00
N VAL A 11 12.08 -22.39 13.34
CA VAL A 11 13.51 -22.42 13.70
C VAL A 11 13.59 -22.43 15.22
N GLU A 12 13.98 -23.57 15.82
CA GLU A 12 14.08 -23.74 17.27
C GLU A 12 14.89 -22.61 17.93
N GLY A 13 14.26 -21.87 18.84
CA GLY A 13 14.89 -20.83 19.69
C GLY A 13 14.72 -19.38 19.23
N SER A 14 14.11 -19.12 18.07
CA SER A 14 13.80 -17.76 17.58
C SER A 14 12.30 -17.48 17.62
N ARG A 15 11.87 -16.33 18.16
CA ARG A 15 10.48 -15.88 18.07
C ARG A 15 10.13 -15.71 16.57
N PRO A 16 9.01 -16.25 16.08
CA PRO A 16 8.64 -16.13 14.67
C PRO A 16 8.42 -14.64 14.33
N ARG A 17 8.78 -14.23 13.11
CA ARG A 17 8.84 -12.81 12.71
C ARG A 17 7.91 -12.52 11.55
N VAL A 18 7.47 -11.27 11.45
CA VAL A 18 6.52 -10.87 10.41
C VAL A 18 6.79 -9.48 9.85
N ILE A 19 6.64 -9.33 8.53
CA ILE A 19 6.55 -8.06 7.82
C ILE A 19 5.08 -7.84 7.45
N LEU A 20 4.54 -6.66 7.75
CA LEU A 20 3.14 -6.35 7.46
C LEU A 20 3.04 -5.56 6.16
N SER A 21 2.45 -6.14 5.14
CA SER A 21 2.16 -5.47 3.87
C SER A 21 0.76 -4.88 3.89
N VAL A 22 0.65 -3.56 3.76
CA VAL A 22 -0.59 -2.83 4.01
C VAL A 22 -1.03 -1.99 2.82
N CYS A 23 -2.33 -2.06 2.54
CA CYS A 23 -3.04 -1.12 1.68
C CYS A 23 -4.42 -0.87 2.29
N LEU A 24 -5.25 -0.03 1.65
CA LEU A 24 -6.56 0.30 2.22
C LEU A 24 -7.45 -0.93 2.47
N THR A 25 -7.37 -1.92 1.58
CA THR A 25 -8.26 -3.10 1.56
C THR A 25 -7.57 -4.38 2.00
N GLY A 26 -6.24 -4.38 2.06
CA GLY A 26 -5.41 -5.56 2.32
C GLY A 26 -5.25 -6.51 1.13
N TYR A 27 -5.80 -6.16 -0.03
CA TYR A 27 -5.74 -6.93 -1.27
C TYR A 27 -5.09 -6.12 -2.41
N GLY A 28 -4.70 -6.81 -3.49
CA GLY A 28 -4.12 -6.17 -4.67
C GLY A 28 -2.73 -5.60 -4.37
N SER A 29 -2.65 -4.30 -4.07
CA SER A 29 -1.39 -3.59 -3.80
C SER A 29 -0.58 -4.23 -2.67
N ALA A 30 -1.22 -4.60 -1.55
CA ALA A 30 -0.54 -5.27 -0.44
C ALA A 30 0.04 -6.64 -0.86
N THR A 31 -0.72 -7.41 -1.65
CA THR A 31 -0.26 -8.71 -2.17
C THR A 31 0.90 -8.54 -3.14
N LYS A 32 0.83 -7.56 -4.06
CA LYS A 32 1.92 -7.28 -5.01
C LYS A 32 3.20 -6.82 -4.32
N LEU A 33 3.07 -6.06 -3.24
CA LEU A 33 4.21 -5.64 -2.43
C LEU A 33 4.82 -6.81 -1.66
N ALA A 34 3.99 -7.71 -1.11
CA ALA A 34 4.46 -8.93 -0.45
C ALA A 34 5.21 -9.86 -1.41
N GLU A 35 4.66 -10.11 -2.61
CA GLU A 35 5.31 -10.88 -3.68
C GLU A 35 6.69 -10.31 -4.03
N LEU A 36 6.79 -8.98 -4.18
CA LEU A 36 8.07 -8.32 -4.46
C LEU A 36 9.07 -8.51 -3.33
N ILE A 37 8.64 -8.35 -2.07
CA ILE A 37 9.53 -8.48 -0.92
C ILE A 37 10.09 -9.90 -0.83
N GLU A 38 9.23 -10.92 -0.97
CA GLU A 38 9.63 -12.33 -0.96
C GLU A 38 10.59 -12.69 -2.10
N GLU A 39 10.36 -12.12 -3.29
CA GLU A 39 11.25 -12.31 -4.45
C GLU A 39 12.63 -11.67 -4.24
N ARG A 40 12.67 -10.46 -3.66
CA ARG A 40 13.90 -9.69 -3.48
C ARG A 40 14.68 -10.07 -2.22
N LEU A 41 14.04 -10.75 -1.28
CA LEU A 41 14.59 -11.26 -0.02
C LEU A 41 14.31 -12.78 0.11
N PRO A 42 14.89 -13.63 -0.74
CA PRO A 42 14.69 -15.09 -0.65
C PRO A 42 15.14 -15.67 0.70
N GLU A 43 16.02 -14.97 1.42
CA GLU A 43 16.48 -15.30 2.77
C GLU A 43 15.38 -15.30 3.85
N LEU A 44 14.23 -14.63 3.64
CA LEU A 44 13.16 -14.55 4.64
C LEU A 44 12.68 -15.93 5.14
N ARG A 45 12.54 -16.88 4.22
CA ARG A 45 12.07 -18.24 4.54
C ARG A 45 13.02 -18.98 5.47
N GLN A 46 14.32 -18.86 5.24
CA GLN A 46 15.35 -19.49 6.07
C GLN A 46 15.42 -18.86 7.46
N GLN A 47 14.94 -17.62 7.57
CA GLN A 47 14.97 -16.81 8.78
C GLN A 47 13.68 -16.86 9.61
N GLY A 48 12.70 -17.68 9.18
CA GLY A 48 11.40 -17.78 9.83
C GLY A 48 10.61 -16.47 9.81
N VAL A 49 10.75 -15.69 8.72
CA VAL A 49 10.04 -14.41 8.55
C VAL A 49 8.94 -14.57 7.51
N GLU A 50 7.72 -14.25 7.89
CA GLU A 50 6.53 -14.26 7.03
C GLU A 50 6.14 -12.84 6.60
N THR A 51 5.49 -12.70 5.44
CA THR A 51 4.82 -11.46 5.06
C THR A 51 3.30 -11.64 5.20
N LEU A 52 2.62 -10.72 5.89
CA LEU A 52 1.16 -10.73 6.03
C LEU A 52 0.54 -9.55 5.31
N CYS A 53 -0.44 -9.82 4.44
CA CYS A 53 -1.23 -8.78 3.81
C CYS A 53 -2.38 -8.35 4.73
N MET A 54 -2.50 -7.05 4.99
CA MET A 54 -3.51 -6.48 5.87
C MET A 54 -4.11 -5.19 5.32
N ASP A 55 -5.38 -4.96 5.65
CA ASP A 55 -6.05 -3.68 5.39
C ASP A 55 -5.54 -2.58 6.33
N ILE A 56 -5.84 -1.31 6.00
CA ILE A 56 -5.40 -0.17 6.80
C ILE A 56 -6.13 -0.04 8.14
N ASN A 57 -7.00 -0.99 8.48
CA ASN A 57 -7.66 -1.02 9.77
C ASN A 57 -6.70 -1.29 10.94
N LEU A 58 -5.38 -1.33 10.69
CA LEU A 58 -4.34 -1.21 11.70
C LEU A 58 -4.29 0.17 12.37
N SER A 59 -4.69 1.23 11.69
CA SER A 59 -4.63 2.61 12.24
C SER A 59 -5.66 2.86 13.36
N SER A 60 -6.80 2.15 13.35
CA SER A 60 -7.80 2.19 14.42
C SER A 60 -7.50 1.21 15.56
N LYS A 61 -6.50 0.35 15.37
CA LYS A 61 -6.14 -0.73 16.28
C LYS A 61 -5.03 -0.26 17.20
N THR A 62 -5.18 -0.56 18.48
CA THR A 62 -4.07 -0.42 19.42
C THR A 62 -2.96 -1.40 19.04
N GLU A 63 -1.74 -1.14 19.49
CA GLU A 63 -0.64 -2.10 19.32
C GLU A 63 -0.99 -3.49 19.88
N ALA A 64 -1.77 -3.53 20.96
CA ALA A 64 -2.27 -4.78 21.52
C ALA A 64 -3.21 -5.52 20.54
N ASP A 65 -4.02 -4.80 19.77
CA ASP A 65 -4.89 -5.38 18.75
C ASP A 65 -4.08 -5.90 17.56
N ILE A 66 -3.05 -5.17 17.14
CA ILE A 66 -2.13 -5.60 16.08
C ILE A 66 -1.35 -6.83 16.54
N GLN A 67 -0.84 -6.82 17.78
CA GLN A 67 -0.17 -7.97 18.37
C GLN A 67 -1.10 -9.19 18.43
N ARG A 68 -2.39 -9.02 18.76
CA ARG A 68 -3.39 -10.11 18.69
C ARG A 68 -3.56 -10.66 17.27
N LEU A 69 -3.56 -9.80 16.25
CA LEU A 69 -3.67 -10.23 14.85
C LEU A 69 -2.47 -11.04 14.40
N VAL A 70 -1.27 -10.66 14.83
CA VAL A 70 -0.03 -11.37 14.47
C VAL A 70 0.31 -12.50 15.45
N GLY A 71 -0.43 -12.65 16.56
CA GLY A 71 -0.22 -13.70 17.56
C GLY A 71 1.06 -13.49 18.37
N ASP A 72 1.87 -14.52 18.49
CA ASP A 72 3.17 -14.46 19.15
C ASP A 72 4.28 -13.91 18.24
N ARG A 73 4.02 -13.66 16.95
CA ARG A 73 5.01 -13.14 16.00
C ARG A 73 5.49 -11.75 16.37
N GLN A 74 6.78 -11.49 16.16
CA GLN A 74 7.38 -10.16 16.27
C GLN A 74 7.26 -9.41 14.93
N ILE A 75 6.70 -8.20 14.96
CA ILE A 75 6.64 -7.32 13.79
C ILE A 75 8.02 -6.70 13.56
N VAL A 76 8.55 -6.90 12.36
CA VAL A 76 9.85 -6.36 11.93
C VAL A 76 9.67 -4.96 11.33
N ALA A 77 8.69 -4.82 10.45
CA ALA A 77 8.40 -3.59 9.73
C ALA A 77 6.98 -3.62 9.15
N ILE A 78 6.50 -2.45 8.79
CA ILE A 78 5.29 -2.24 8.01
C ILE A 78 5.70 -1.66 6.66
N VAL A 79 5.18 -2.23 5.58
CA VAL A 79 5.43 -1.82 4.20
C VAL A 79 4.09 -1.54 3.54
N GLY A 80 3.90 -0.42 2.84
CA GLY A 80 2.58 -0.18 2.27
C GLY A 80 2.37 1.11 1.49
N THR A 81 1.17 1.23 0.93
CA THR A 81 0.74 2.40 0.13
C THR A 81 0.24 3.57 0.99
N ILE A 82 -0.04 3.32 2.26
CA ILE A 82 -0.50 4.32 3.23
C ILE A 82 0.15 3.96 4.57
N ASN A 83 0.69 4.96 5.28
CA ASN A 83 1.37 4.77 6.55
C ASN A 83 0.35 4.70 7.71
N PRO A 84 0.21 3.57 8.42
CA PRO A 84 -0.71 3.48 9.55
C PRO A 84 -0.23 4.22 10.80
N ARG A 85 0.91 4.93 10.75
CA ARG A 85 1.50 5.78 11.82
C ARG A 85 1.63 5.10 13.18
N LEU A 86 2.07 3.84 13.18
CA LEU A 86 2.33 3.10 14.40
C LEU A 86 3.74 3.39 14.88
N GLU A 87 3.88 4.19 15.94
CA GLU A 87 5.16 4.75 16.41
C GLU A 87 6.22 3.69 16.72
N ASN A 88 5.81 2.51 17.18
CA ASN A 88 6.72 1.44 17.57
C ASN A 88 7.20 0.55 16.42
N TYR A 89 6.69 0.74 15.20
CA TYR A 89 7.05 -0.09 14.04
C TYR A 89 7.63 0.76 12.90
N PRO A 90 8.80 0.39 12.34
CA PRO A 90 9.33 1.06 11.16
C PRO A 90 8.35 0.95 9.99
N PHE A 91 8.04 2.08 9.37
CA PHE A 91 7.28 2.12 8.12
C PHE A 91 8.21 2.32 6.91
N LEU A 92 7.92 1.60 5.82
CA LEU A 92 8.53 1.79 4.51
C LEU A 92 7.42 1.93 3.46
N SER A 93 7.46 3.01 2.69
CA SER A 93 6.46 3.33 1.68
C SER A 93 6.55 2.42 0.46
N LEU A 94 5.53 2.50 -0.40
CA LEU A 94 5.53 1.80 -1.66
C LEU A 94 6.73 2.22 -2.51
N THR A 95 6.97 3.52 -2.67
CA THR A 95 8.05 4.01 -3.53
C THR A 95 9.44 3.64 -2.97
N GLU A 96 9.59 3.61 -1.64
CA GLU A 96 10.81 3.15 -0.97
C GLU A 96 11.14 1.70 -1.33
N VAL A 97 10.14 0.82 -1.32
CA VAL A 97 10.33 -0.61 -1.60
C VAL A 97 10.47 -0.90 -3.10
N LEU A 98 9.70 -0.21 -3.94
CA LEU A 98 9.73 -0.42 -5.39
C LEU A 98 11.01 0.14 -6.03
N PHE A 99 11.40 1.35 -5.63
CA PHE A 99 12.36 2.16 -6.39
C PHE A 99 13.53 2.67 -5.53
N GLY A 100 13.37 2.71 -4.21
CA GLY A 100 14.36 3.22 -3.27
C GLY A 100 15.19 2.16 -2.55
N ASP A 101 15.62 2.53 -1.35
CA ASP A 101 16.46 1.70 -0.49
C ASP A 101 15.65 0.79 0.46
N GLY A 102 14.32 0.68 0.26
CA GLY A 102 13.43 0.00 1.18
C GLY A 102 13.80 -1.48 1.38
N ILE A 103 14.20 -2.17 0.32
CA ILE A 103 14.69 -3.56 0.40
C ILE A 103 15.98 -3.65 1.23
N SER A 104 16.90 -2.69 1.08
CA SER A 104 18.15 -2.65 1.85
C SER A 104 17.86 -2.36 3.33
N ARG A 105 16.94 -1.44 3.62
CA ARG A 105 16.48 -1.15 4.99
C ARG A 105 15.82 -2.35 5.63
N LEU A 106 14.97 -3.08 4.90
CA LEU A 106 14.41 -4.35 5.38
C LEU A 106 15.52 -5.36 5.74
N ARG A 107 16.56 -5.52 4.92
CA ARG A 107 17.72 -6.38 5.28
C ARG A 107 18.36 -5.96 6.59
N THR A 108 18.55 -4.67 6.82
CA THR A 108 19.10 -4.18 8.08
C THR A 108 18.17 -4.49 9.26
N LEU A 109 16.87 -4.23 9.14
CA LEU A 109 15.88 -4.52 10.19
C LEU A 109 15.80 -6.03 10.52
N LEU A 110 16.09 -6.90 9.54
CA LEU A 110 16.13 -8.34 9.71
C LEU A 110 17.42 -8.86 10.39
N GLY A 111 18.40 -7.99 10.61
CA GLY A 111 19.72 -8.35 11.15
C GLY A 111 20.68 -8.89 10.10
N ASN A 112 20.41 -8.67 8.80
CA ASN A 112 21.23 -9.20 7.70
C ASN A 112 22.38 -8.26 7.32
N THR A 113 22.63 -7.24 8.14
CA THR A 113 23.72 -6.28 7.98
C THR A 113 24.38 -6.04 9.32
N LEU A 114 25.63 -5.56 9.33
CA LEU A 114 26.35 -5.16 10.54
C LEU A 114 25.85 -3.82 11.12
N ILE A 115 24.82 -3.21 10.53
CA ILE A 115 24.24 -1.93 10.96
C ILE A 115 23.23 -2.21 12.07
N ASP A 116 23.33 -1.49 13.19
CA ASP A 116 22.36 -1.54 14.28
C ASP A 116 20.99 -1.00 13.80
N PRO A 117 19.91 -1.80 13.84
CA PRO A 117 18.56 -1.39 13.47
C PRO A 117 18.07 -0.13 14.20
N MET A 118 18.50 0.12 15.44
CA MET A 118 18.11 1.31 16.21
C MET A 118 18.60 2.61 15.57
N LEU A 119 19.67 2.57 14.77
CA LEU A 119 20.16 3.75 14.04
C LEU A 119 19.20 4.15 12.92
N LEU A 120 18.47 3.22 12.31
CA LEU A 120 17.46 3.53 11.28
C LEU A 120 16.24 4.24 11.87
N GLN A 121 15.86 3.90 13.11
CA GLN A 121 14.73 4.54 13.80
C GLN A 121 15.06 5.97 14.27
N ARG A 122 16.35 6.31 14.42
CA ARG A 122 16.83 7.68 14.70
C ARG A 122 17.14 8.47 13.42
N ALA A 123 17.56 7.79 12.36
CA ALA A 123 17.89 8.40 11.06
C ALA A 123 16.66 8.98 10.34
N SER A 124 15.44 8.51 10.66
CA SER A 124 14.18 9.15 10.22
C SER A 124 14.01 10.60 10.70
N ILE A 125 14.80 11.04 11.70
CA ILE A 125 14.79 12.42 12.21
C ILE A 125 15.86 13.29 11.51
N GLN A 126 16.94 12.69 10.98
CA GLN A 126 18.04 13.40 10.30
C GLN A 126 18.79 12.49 9.32
N THR A 127 18.33 12.30 8.08
CA THR A 127 19.22 11.93 6.95
C THR A 127 18.62 12.29 5.58
N VAL A 128 19.53 12.64 4.68
CA VAL A 128 19.37 12.93 3.24
C VAL A 128 18.46 11.88 2.57
N PRO A 129 17.54 12.24 1.65
CA PRO A 129 16.68 11.25 0.99
C PRO A 129 17.54 10.31 0.15
N THR A 130 17.66 9.05 0.58
CA THR A 130 18.20 7.93 -0.21
C THR A 130 17.13 7.28 -1.08
N THR A 131 15.88 7.72 -0.96
CA THR A 131 14.79 7.44 -1.88
C THR A 131 15.01 8.14 -3.23
N PRO A 132 14.66 7.52 -4.36
CA PRO A 132 14.44 8.30 -5.57
C PRO A 132 13.33 9.30 -5.26
N THR A 133 13.70 10.55 -5.03
CA THR A 133 12.78 11.65 -5.19
C THR A 133 12.45 11.69 -6.66
N PHE A 134 11.31 11.09 -7.02
CA PHE A 134 10.66 11.41 -8.28
C PHE A 134 10.52 12.93 -8.33
N SER A 135 11.13 13.56 -9.33
CA SER A 135 11.00 15.01 -9.49
C SER A 135 9.78 15.36 -10.34
N GLN A 136 9.23 14.39 -11.07
CA GLN A 136 8.10 14.55 -11.98
C GLN A 136 7.18 13.31 -11.97
N ARG A 137 5.89 13.55 -12.21
CA ARG A 137 4.86 12.49 -12.39
C ARG A 137 5.22 11.51 -13.51
N SER A 138 5.80 12.02 -14.60
CA SER A 138 6.19 11.21 -15.76
C SER A 138 7.24 10.15 -15.42
N ASP A 139 8.17 10.45 -14.52
CA ASP A 139 9.19 9.51 -14.05
C ASP A 139 8.56 8.42 -13.18
N LEU A 140 7.65 8.81 -12.28
CA LEU A 140 6.88 7.87 -11.47
C LEU A 140 6.06 6.90 -12.34
N LEU A 141 5.32 7.42 -13.32
CA LEU A 141 4.50 6.61 -14.21
C LEU A 141 5.34 5.66 -15.07
N ARG A 142 6.54 6.07 -15.48
CA ARG A 142 7.48 5.21 -16.22
C ARG A 142 7.93 4.02 -15.37
N GLU A 143 8.36 4.28 -14.14
CA GLU A 143 8.84 3.24 -13.22
C GLU A 143 7.71 2.29 -12.76
N ILE A 144 6.52 2.83 -12.49
CA ILE A 144 5.34 2.01 -12.21
C ILE A 144 4.96 1.17 -13.43
N SER A 145 5.02 1.71 -14.65
CA SER A 145 4.77 0.94 -15.89
C SER A 145 5.65 -0.29 -15.98
N TYR A 146 6.95 -0.12 -15.71
CA TYR A 146 7.90 -1.23 -15.67
C TYR A 146 7.48 -2.26 -14.61
N THR A 147 7.18 -1.82 -13.39
CA THR A 147 6.75 -2.70 -12.29
C THR A 147 5.48 -3.48 -12.64
N LEU A 148 4.47 -2.81 -13.19
CA LEU A 148 3.21 -3.43 -13.59
C LEU A 148 3.43 -4.45 -14.72
N SER A 149 4.31 -4.16 -15.68
CA SER A 149 4.60 -5.07 -16.80
C SER A 149 5.18 -6.42 -16.38
N GLN A 150 5.87 -6.46 -15.23
CA GLN A 150 6.47 -7.69 -14.71
C GLN A 150 5.52 -8.47 -13.78
N ARG A 151 4.50 -7.80 -13.23
CA ARG A 151 3.71 -8.32 -12.09
C ARG A 151 2.22 -8.54 -12.38
N MET A 152 1.72 -7.98 -13.49
CA MET A 152 0.34 -8.17 -13.94
C MET A 152 0.26 -9.26 -14.99
N LEU A 153 -0.76 -10.13 -14.88
CA LEU A 153 -0.97 -11.27 -15.78
C LEU A 153 -1.89 -10.90 -16.94
N PHE A 154 -2.90 -10.06 -16.71
CA PHE A 154 -3.95 -9.75 -17.69
C PHE A 154 -3.96 -8.30 -18.14
N LEU A 155 -3.56 -7.37 -17.26
CA LEU A 155 -3.49 -5.95 -17.54
C LEU A 155 -2.37 -5.67 -18.53
N ASN A 156 -2.66 -4.85 -19.54
CA ASN A 156 -1.65 -4.24 -20.39
C ASN A 156 -1.30 -2.84 -19.85
N PRO A 157 -0.14 -2.62 -19.22
CA PRO A 157 0.20 -1.33 -18.61
C PRO A 157 0.24 -0.19 -19.62
N MET A 158 0.66 -0.45 -20.86
CA MET A 158 0.72 0.56 -21.93
C MET A 158 -0.65 1.09 -22.33
N ARG A 159 -1.71 0.29 -22.12
CA ARG A 159 -3.10 0.72 -22.34
C ARG A 159 -3.76 1.24 -21.08
N ALA A 160 -3.43 0.66 -19.92
CA ALA A 160 -4.06 1.00 -18.66
C ALA A 160 -3.59 2.36 -18.12
N LEU A 161 -2.29 2.64 -18.18
CA LEU A 161 -1.73 3.85 -17.57
C LEU A 161 -2.27 5.16 -18.17
N PRO A 162 -2.43 5.31 -19.49
CA PRO A 162 -3.06 6.52 -20.04
C PRO A 162 -4.49 6.76 -19.53
N LEU A 163 -5.25 5.69 -19.28
CA LEU A 163 -6.61 5.80 -18.73
C LEU A 163 -6.57 6.19 -17.24
N ILE A 164 -5.64 5.61 -16.47
CA ILE A 164 -5.42 5.94 -15.07
C ILE A 164 -4.93 7.39 -14.93
N GLU A 165 -4.04 7.85 -15.81
CA GLU A 165 -3.55 9.22 -15.86
C GLU A 165 -4.68 10.20 -16.20
N SER A 166 -5.50 9.89 -17.20
CA SER A 166 -6.70 10.69 -17.53
C SER A 166 -7.67 10.78 -16.34
N MET A 167 -7.80 9.70 -15.57
CA MET A 167 -8.62 9.67 -14.36
C MET A 167 -8.03 10.57 -13.26
N ILE A 168 -6.71 10.54 -13.06
CA ILE A 168 -6.01 11.42 -12.11
C ILE A 168 -6.24 12.88 -12.50
N GLU A 169 -6.02 13.23 -13.77
CA GLU A 169 -6.19 14.59 -14.27
C GLU A 169 -7.62 15.10 -14.06
N LEU A 170 -8.62 14.26 -14.36
CA LEU A 170 -10.03 14.59 -14.12
C LEU A 170 -10.27 14.91 -12.64
N ILE A 171 -9.79 14.05 -11.73
CA ILE A 171 -9.98 14.25 -10.29
C ILE A 171 -9.25 15.51 -9.82
N GLU A 172 -8.01 15.75 -10.24
CA GLU A 172 -7.24 16.94 -9.85
C GLU A 172 -7.90 18.24 -10.31
N VAL A 173 -8.39 18.26 -11.56
CA VAL A 173 -9.12 19.42 -12.10
C VAL A 173 -10.40 19.68 -11.34
N GLU A 174 -11.19 18.64 -11.05
CA GLU A 174 -12.46 18.80 -10.35
C GLU A 174 -12.26 19.13 -8.87
N VAL A 175 -11.28 18.52 -8.19
CA VAL A 175 -10.97 18.82 -6.79
C VAL A 175 -10.37 20.23 -6.67
N GLY A 176 -9.51 20.63 -7.63
CA GLY A 176 -8.84 21.93 -7.66
C GLY A 176 -7.42 21.91 -7.07
N GLU A 177 -6.79 20.75 -6.98
CA GLU A 177 -5.45 20.56 -6.40
C GLU A 177 -4.72 19.40 -7.07
N THR A 178 -3.39 19.33 -6.87
CA THR A 178 -2.56 18.20 -7.31
C THR A 178 -2.19 17.30 -6.14
N PHE A 179 -2.00 16.01 -6.38
CA PHE A 179 -1.60 15.06 -5.35
C PHE A 179 -0.09 14.81 -5.31
N GLU A 180 0.42 14.53 -4.11
CA GLU A 180 1.81 14.12 -3.88
C GLU A 180 2.16 12.83 -4.64
N LEU A 181 3.41 12.69 -5.06
CA LEU A 181 3.84 11.56 -5.89
C LEU A 181 3.69 10.21 -5.18
N GLU A 182 3.89 10.16 -3.87
CA GLU A 182 3.65 8.93 -3.08
C GLU A 182 2.16 8.51 -3.14
N VAL A 183 1.26 9.48 -3.04
CA VAL A 183 -0.20 9.25 -3.12
C VAL A 183 -0.57 8.75 -4.51
N LEU A 184 -0.03 9.38 -5.56
CA LEU A 184 -0.24 8.95 -6.94
C LEU A 184 0.30 7.53 -7.17
N ALA A 185 1.44 7.17 -6.57
CA ALA A 185 2.00 5.83 -6.70
C ALA A 185 1.04 4.76 -6.15
N GLY A 186 0.52 5.00 -4.95
CA GLY A 186 -0.49 4.15 -4.32
C GLY A 186 -1.77 4.07 -5.14
N PHE A 187 -2.26 5.21 -5.65
CA PHE A 187 -3.45 5.29 -6.50
C PHE A 187 -3.28 4.48 -7.79
N VAL A 188 -2.19 4.69 -8.53
CA VAL A 188 -1.95 4.00 -9.81
C VAL A 188 -1.87 2.49 -9.60
N LEU A 189 -1.17 2.04 -8.56
CA LEU A 189 -1.09 0.62 -8.23
C LEU A 189 -2.46 0.03 -7.85
N HIS A 190 -3.27 0.77 -7.07
CA HIS A 190 -4.62 0.35 -6.68
C HIS A 190 -5.54 0.20 -7.89
N ILE A 191 -5.61 1.21 -8.76
CA ILE A 191 -6.42 1.12 -9.99
C ILE A 191 -5.91 0.02 -10.92
N ALA A 192 -4.59 -0.14 -11.08
CA ALA A 192 -4.03 -1.23 -11.87
C ALA A 192 -4.45 -2.61 -11.34
N CYS A 193 -4.46 -2.81 -10.02
CA CYS A 193 -4.95 -4.04 -9.40
C CYS A 193 -6.44 -4.27 -9.64
N ILE A 194 -7.27 -3.22 -9.58
CA ILE A 194 -8.70 -3.32 -9.91
C ILE A 194 -8.87 -3.75 -11.37
N LEU A 195 -8.12 -3.16 -12.29
CA LEU A 195 -8.24 -3.46 -13.72
C LEU A 195 -7.73 -4.87 -14.06
N GLU A 196 -6.71 -5.37 -13.35
CA GLU A 196 -6.17 -6.73 -13.46
C GLU A 196 -7.24 -7.80 -13.13
N TYR A 197 -7.84 -7.71 -11.94
CA TYR A 197 -8.70 -8.78 -11.41
C TYR A 197 -10.21 -8.54 -11.65
N GLY A 198 -10.64 -7.27 -11.65
CA GLY A 198 -12.03 -6.79 -11.49
C GLY A 198 -12.92 -7.63 -10.57
N HIS A 199 -14.19 -7.90 -10.94
CA HIS A 199 -15.23 -8.47 -10.04
C HIS A 199 -14.93 -9.81 -9.35
N GLN A 200 -13.78 -10.46 -9.62
CA GLN A 200 -13.42 -11.71 -8.95
C GLN A 200 -12.83 -11.51 -7.54
N GLN A 201 -12.64 -10.28 -7.09
CA GLN A 201 -12.31 -10.03 -5.68
C GLN A 201 -13.59 -10.09 -4.82
N PRO A 202 -13.55 -10.71 -3.62
CA PRO A 202 -14.67 -10.64 -2.68
C PRO A 202 -15.01 -9.16 -2.50
N ALA A 203 -16.31 -8.83 -2.47
CA ALA A 203 -16.80 -7.46 -2.31
C ALA A 203 -15.90 -6.73 -1.32
N ILE A 204 -15.11 -5.80 -1.85
CA ILE A 204 -14.06 -5.15 -1.08
C ILE A 204 -14.80 -4.17 -0.19
N LEU A 205 -15.18 -4.65 0.99
CA LEU A 205 -15.96 -3.88 1.92
C LEU A 205 -15.04 -2.84 2.53
N VAL A 206 -15.26 -1.59 2.14
CA VAL A 206 -14.71 -0.46 2.88
C VAL A 206 -15.26 -0.55 4.29
N ASN A 207 -14.38 -0.38 5.28
CA ASN A 207 -14.81 -0.40 6.67
C ASN A 207 -15.88 0.67 6.90
N GLU A 208 -16.95 0.33 7.62
CA GLU A 208 -18.09 1.23 7.83
C GLU A 208 -17.68 2.57 8.49
N THR A 209 -16.69 2.58 9.38
CA THR A 209 -16.18 3.81 9.98
C THR A 209 -15.47 4.70 8.96
N VAL A 210 -14.69 4.09 8.06
CA VAL A 210 -14.01 4.81 6.96
C VAL A 210 -15.06 5.37 6.01
N ARG A 211 -16.07 4.57 5.67
CA ARG A 211 -17.19 4.95 4.82
C ARG A 211 -17.91 6.18 5.37
N GLN A 212 -18.35 6.12 6.63
CA GLN A 212 -19.04 7.22 7.30
C GLN A 212 -18.18 8.49 7.34
N ARG A 213 -16.88 8.35 7.59
CA ARG A 213 -15.97 9.49 7.62
C ARG A 213 -15.83 10.14 6.25
N ILE A 214 -15.65 9.35 5.20
CA ILE A 214 -15.58 9.87 3.83
C ILE A 214 -16.88 10.60 3.48
N GLU A 215 -18.04 10.05 3.86
CA GLU A 215 -19.34 10.70 3.61
C GLU A 215 -19.50 12.02 4.37
N GLN A 216 -18.97 12.12 5.58
CA GLN A 216 -19.05 13.33 6.40
C GLN A 216 -18.03 14.40 5.99
N GLN A 217 -16.79 14.01 5.73
CA GLN A 217 -15.67 14.94 5.56
C GLN A 217 -15.36 15.23 4.08
N PHE A 218 -15.60 14.27 3.20
CA PHE A 218 -15.22 14.32 1.79
C PHE A 218 -16.38 13.97 0.83
N PRO A 219 -17.61 14.48 1.04
CA PRO A 219 -18.75 14.14 0.17
C PRO A 219 -18.55 14.64 -1.27
N ARG A 220 -17.85 15.77 -1.43
CA ARG A 220 -17.54 16.35 -2.74
C ARG A 220 -16.55 15.46 -3.49
N GLU A 221 -15.44 15.11 -2.87
CA GLU A 221 -14.42 14.23 -3.44
C GLU A 221 -14.99 12.86 -3.75
N LEU A 222 -15.85 12.31 -2.88
CA LEU A 222 -16.55 11.05 -3.15
C LEU A 222 -17.38 11.13 -4.42
N SER A 223 -18.11 12.23 -4.65
CA SER A 223 -18.88 12.42 -5.89
C SER A 223 -17.99 12.52 -7.13
N ILE A 224 -16.87 13.22 -7.04
CA ILE A 224 -15.87 13.36 -8.10
C ILE A 224 -15.25 11.99 -8.41
N CYS A 225 -14.85 11.23 -7.39
CA CYS A 225 -14.23 9.92 -7.55
C CYS A 225 -15.22 8.90 -8.12
N ARG A 226 -16.51 8.97 -7.76
CA ARG A 226 -17.56 8.19 -8.42
C ARG A 226 -17.68 8.51 -9.89
N HIS A 227 -17.68 9.80 -10.24
CA HIS A 227 -17.73 10.23 -11.64
C HIS A 227 -16.52 9.74 -12.42
N ALA A 228 -15.31 9.96 -11.89
CA ALA A 228 -14.05 9.50 -12.48
C ALA A 228 -14.04 7.97 -12.70
N LEU A 229 -14.53 7.22 -11.72
CA LEU A 229 -14.62 5.76 -11.79
C LEU A 229 -15.62 5.30 -12.86
N GLN A 230 -16.75 5.99 -13.03
CA GLN A 230 -17.71 5.71 -14.09
C GLN A 230 -17.14 5.99 -15.49
N VAL A 231 -16.37 7.07 -15.63
CA VAL A 231 -15.65 7.40 -16.87
C VAL A 231 -14.66 6.28 -17.21
N LEU A 232 -13.83 5.87 -16.24
CA LEU A 232 -12.89 4.77 -16.43
C LEU A 232 -13.61 3.47 -16.79
N SER A 233 -14.68 3.12 -16.05
CA SER A 233 -15.50 1.92 -16.28
C SER A 233 -16.05 1.87 -17.70
N SER A 234 -16.47 3.01 -18.25
CA SER A 234 -16.95 3.15 -19.63
C SER A 234 -15.81 2.93 -20.64
N GLN A 235 -14.64 3.52 -20.39
CA GLN A 235 -13.46 3.39 -21.27
C GLN A 235 -12.92 1.95 -21.33
N VAL A 236 -12.97 1.22 -20.21
CA VAL A 236 -12.53 -0.19 -20.16
C VAL A 236 -13.64 -1.19 -20.52
N ALA A 237 -14.85 -0.69 -20.85
CA ALA A 237 -16.04 -1.49 -21.16
C ALA A 237 -16.34 -2.59 -20.12
N ARG A 238 -16.10 -2.29 -18.84
CA ARG A 238 -16.25 -3.23 -17.72
C ARG A 238 -16.83 -2.50 -16.51
N PRO A 239 -17.83 -3.06 -15.81
CA PRO A 239 -18.32 -2.44 -14.60
C PRO A 239 -17.22 -2.43 -13.53
N LEU A 240 -17.10 -1.32 -12.81
CA LEU A 240 -16.24 -1.19 -11.63
C LEU A 240 -17.15 -0.95 -10.41
N PRO A 241 -16.90 -1.60 -9.26
CA PRO A 241 -17.75 -1.44 -8.08
C PRO A 241 -17.76 0.00 -7.55
N ASP A 242 -18.94 0.54 -7.21
CA ASP A 242 -19.07 1.91 -6.63
C ASP A 242 -18.27 2.07 -5.32
N GLU A 243 -18.11 0.98 -4.57
CA GLU A 243 -17.28 0.92 -3.36
C GLU A 243 -15.83 1.39 -3.60
N GLU A 244 -15.31 1.24 -4.83
CA GLU A 244 -13.96 1.72 -5.14
C GLU A 244 -13.83 3.24 -5.08
N ALA A 245 -14.94 3.99 -5.21
CA ALA A 245 -14.90 5.43 -5.03
C ALA A 245 -14.49 5.83 -3.60
N TYR A 246 -14.94 5.07 -2.59
CA TYR A 246 -14.49 5.26 -1.21
C TYR A 246 -13.01 4.90 -1.07
N ASN A 247 -12.56 3.82 -1.73
CA ASN A 247 -11.16 3.45 -1.68
C ASN A 247 -10.25 4.52 -2.28
N ILE A 248 -10.66 5.08 -3.40
CA ILE A 248 -9.97 6.17 -4.08
C ILE A 248 -9.87 7.39 -3.16
N VAL A 249 -10.97 7.84 -2.55
CA VAL A 249 -10.92 8.98 -1.62
C VAL A 249 -9.98 8.67 -0.45
N GLY A 250 -10.06 7.46 0.11
CA GLY A 250 -9.18 7.01 1.19
C GLY A 250 -7.70 7.12 0.83
N ILE A 251 -7.32 6.75 -0.38
CA ILE A 251 -5.94 6.88 -0.89
C ILE A 251 -5.59 8.36 -1.09
N LEU A 252 -6.41 9.12 -1.83
CA LEU A 252 -6.09 10.48 -2.25
C LEU A 252 -5.96 11.45 -1.07
N ARG A 253 -6.86 11.32 -0.09
CA ARG A 253 -6.84 12.13 1.12
C ARG A 253 -5.95 11.56 2.21
N GLN A 254 -5.32 10.40 1.96
CA GLN A 254 -4.62 9.61 2.97
C GLN A 254 -5.48 9.57 4.23
N VAL A 255 -6.76 9.22 4.08
CA VAL A 255 -7.73 9.21 5.18
C VAL A 255 -7.29 8.11 6.13
N ASP A 256 -6.39 8.51 7.01
CA ASP A 256 -6.03 7.78 8.17
C ASP A 256 -7.26 7.76 9.08
N ILE A 257 -7.48 6.61 9.73
CA ILE A 257 -8.58 6.44 10.67
C ILE A 257 -8.32 7.24 11.97
N PHE A 258 -7.25 8.04 12.03
CA PHE A 258 -6.86 8.95 13.11
C PHE A 258 -7.74 10.19 13.21
N PHE A 259 -8.88 10.03 13.87
CA PHE A 259 -9.39 10.97 14.88
C PHE A 259 -10.24 10.15 15.85
N GLY A 260 -9.56 9.42 16.73
CA GLY A 260 -10.17 8.94 17.96
C GLY A 260 -10.16 10.10 18.95
N GLN A 261 -11.35 10.68 19.16
CA GLN A 261 -11.79 11.46 20.32
C GLN A 261 -10.79 12.48 20.92
N GLU A 262 -11.03 13.76 20.65
CA GLU A 262 -10.96 14.74 21.75
C GLU A 262 -12.02 14.41 22.81
#